data_AF-A0A962L1W9-F1
#
_entry.id   AF-A0A962L1W9-F1
#
_cell.length_a   1.000
_cell.length_b   1.000
_cell.length_c   1.000
_cell.angle_alpha   90.00
_cell.angle_beta   90.00
_cell.angle_gamma   90.00
#
_symmetry.space_group_name_H-M   'P 1'
#
loop_
_entity.id
_entity.type
_entity.pdbx_description
1 polymer ?
#
loop_
_entity_poly.entity_id
_entity_poly.type
_entity_poly.pdbx_seq_one_letter_code
_entity_poly.pdbx_strand_id
1 'polypeptide(L)' 'DTTDLYDVGLTSLTTVNLMLALEDHFDVEFDDDMLSRETFQSISSLASAITSLK' A
#
# COMPACT_ATOMS: atom_id res chain seq x y z
N ASP A 1 -12.66 -8.68 -0.51
CA ASP A 1 -11.77 -7.94 -1.44
C ASP A 1 -11.82 -6.41 -1.31
N THR A 2 -12.64 -5.86 -0.41
CA THR A 2 -12.80 -4.40 -0.16
C THR A 2 -12.65 -4.05 1.32
N THR A 3 -11.97 -4.90 2.10
CA THR A 3 -11.77 -4.64 3.53
C THR A 3 -10.89 -3.40 3.67
N ASP A 4 -11.42 -2.37 4.33
CA ASP A 4 -10.61 -1.21 4.70
C ASP A 4 -9.55 -1.70 5.71
N LEU A 5 -8.29 -1.66 5.29
CA LEU A 5 -7.17 -2.08 6.12
C LEU A 5 -7.11 -1.22 7.39
N TYR A 6 -7.50 0.06 7.32
CA TYR A 6 -7.58 0.93 8.48
C TYR A 6 -8.63 0.47 9.50
N ASP A 7 -9.76 -0.10 9.05
CA ASP A 7 -10.80 -0.64 9.92
C ASP A 7 -10.36 -1.91 10.66
N VAL A 8 -9.43 -2.68 10.08
CA VAL A 8 -8.87 -3.89 10.71
C VAL A 8 -7.57 -3.64 11.49
N GLY A 9 -7.20 -2.37 11.68
CA GLY A 9 -6.09 -1.97 12.54
C GLY A 9 -4.81 -1.53 11.83
N LEU A 10 -4.89 -1.17 10.53
CA LEU A 10 -3.78 -0.49 9.87
C LEU A 10 -3.60 0.91 10.48
N THR A 11 -2.48 1.09 11.16
CA THR A 11 -2.02 2.37 11.71
C THR A 11 -0.99 2.99 10.80
N SER A 12 -0.74 4.31 10.92
CA SER A 12 0.28 5.02 10.13
C SER A 12 1.66 4.34 10.16
N LEU A 13 2.07 3.78 11.31
CA LEU A 13 3.33 3.06 11.44
C LEU A 13 3.34 1.75 10.64
N THR A 14 2.26 0.98 10.72
CA THR A 14 2.14 -0.27 9.95
C THR A 14 1.99 -0.01 8.45
N THR A 15 1.40 1.12 8.05
CA THR A 15 1.34 1.54 6.64
C THR A 15 2.74 1.76 6.07
N VAL A 16 3.61 2.47 6.80
CA VAL A 16 5.01 2.69 6.38
C VAL A 16 5.77 1.36 6.30
N ASN A 17 5.65 0.50 7.30
CA ASN A 17 6.30 -0.82 7.26
C ASN A 17 5.79 -1.70 6.11
N LEU A 18 4.50 -1.63 5.81
CA LEU A 18 3.90 -2.37 4.70
C LEU A 18 4.42 -1.85 3.36
N MET A 19 4.48 -0.53 3.18
CA MET A 19 5.04 0.10 1.99
C MET A 19 6.49 -0.35 1.75
N LEU A 20 7.37 -0.20 2.74
CA LEU A 20 8.77 -0.62 2.63
C LEU A 20 8.92 -2.12 2.31
N ALA A 21 8.07 -2.97 2.90
CA ALA A 21 8.09 -4.40 2.60
C ALA A 21 7.62 -4.73 1.18
N LEU A 22 6.68 -3.96 0.63
CA LEU A 22 6.22 -4.12 -0.76
C LEU A 22 7.28 -3.64 -1.74
N GLU A 23 7.94 -2.51 -1.47
CA GLU A 23 9.06 -1.99 -2.26
C GLU A 23 10.18 -3.01 -2.36
N ASP A 24 10.64 -3.55 -1.23
CA ASP A 24 11.68 -4.58 -1.17
C ASP A 24 11.26 -5.89 -1.85
N HIS A 25 10.01 -6.33 -1.68
CA HIS A 25 9.54 -7.59 -2.26
C HIS A 25 9.34 -7.53 -3.78
N PHE A 26 8.85 -6.40 -4.29
CA PHE A 26 8.54 -6.23 -5.70
C PHE A 26 9.63 -5.52 -6.50
N ASP A 27 10.67 -5.01 -5.82
CA ASP A 27 11.75 -4.19 -6.38
C ASP A 27 11.18 -2.94 -7.09
N VAL A 28 10.30 -2.24 -6.39
CA VAL A 28 9.60 -1.01 -6.85
C VAL A 28 9.77 0.10 -5.83
N GLU A 29 9.56 1.35 -6.23
CA GLU A 29 9.49 2.52 -5.32
C GLU A 29 8.13 3.21 -5.49
N PHE A 30 7.47 3.55 -4.38
CA PHE A 30 6.23 4.33 -4.41
C PHE A 30 6.55 5.82 -4.43
N ASP A 31 5.97 6.55 -5.40
CA ASP A 31 5.99 8.01 -5.40
C ASP A 31 5.18 8.59 -4.22
N ASP A 32 5.56 9.78 -3.76
CA ASP A 32 4.90 10.50 -2.65
C ASP A 32 3.38 10.68 -2.91
N ASP A 33 3.01 10.92 -4.18
CA ASP A 33 1.60 11.04 -4.63
C ASP A 33 0.82 9.73 -4.48
N MET A 34 1.51 8.57 -4.51
CA MET A 34 0.92 7.24 -4.32
C MET A 34 0.83 6.84 -2.85
N LEU A 35 1.51 7.56 -1.94
CA LEU A 35 1.47 7.33 -0.49
C LEU A 35 0.18 7.88 0.17
N SER A 36 -0.96 7.68 -0.48
CA SER A 36 -2.27 8.16 -0.03
C SER A 36 -3.06 7.07 0.70
N ARG A 37 -4.04 7.49 1.51
CA ARG A 37 -4.96 6.57 2.19
C ARG A 37 -5.66 5.62 1.20
N GLU A 38 -6.01 6.10 0.01
CA GLU A 38 -6.73 5.32 -1.01
C GLU A 38 -5.90 4.14 -1.55
N THR A 39 -4.58 4.32 -1.68
CA THR A 39 -3.65 3.26 -2.09
C THR A 39 -3.59 2.15 -1.04
N PHE A 40 -3.48 2.53 0.23
CA PHE A 40 -3.34 1.60 1.35
C PHE A 40 -4.67 1.18 1.98
N GLN A 41 -5.81 1.63 1.45
CA GLN A 41 -7.12 1.30 2.00
C GLN A 41 -7.44 -0.18 1.86
N SER A 42 -6.93 -0.87 0.83
CA SER A 42 -7.32 -2.24 0.55
C SER A 42 -6.24 -3.00 -0.21
N ILE A 43 -6.27 -4.33 -0.12
CA ILE A 43 -5.35 -5.20 -0.85
C ILE A 43 -5.50 -5.01 -2.37
N SER A 44 -6.72 -4.80 -2.85
CA SER A 44 -7.02 -4.56 -4.27
C SER A 44 -6.44 -3.24 -4.78
N SER A 45 -6.57 -2.15 -3.99
CA SER A 45 -5.89 -0.88 -4.28
C SER A 45 -4.36 -1.04 -4.34
N LEU A 46 -3.77 -1.72 -3.34
CA LEU A 46 -2.33 -1.96 -3.28
C LEU A 46 -1.83 -2.76 -4.49
N ALA A 47 -2.52 -3.84 -4.83
CA ALA A 47 -2.18 -4.66 -5.99
C ALA A 47 -2.25 -3.85 -7.29
N SER A 48 -3.27 -3.00 -7.45
CA SER A 48 -3.40 -2.11 -8.61
C SER A 48 -2.27 -1.10 -8.66
N ALA A 49 -1.89 -0.51 -7.52
CA ALA A 49 -0.80 0.46 -7.43
C ALA A 49 0.54 -0.16 -7.82
N ILE A 50 0.88 -1.34 -7.27
CA ILE A 50 2.10 -2.07 -7.60
C ILE A 50 2.12 -2.47 -9.09
N THR A 51 0.97 -2.87 -9.63
CA THR A 51 0.87 -3.22 -11.06
C THR A 51 1.09 -2.01 -11.97
N SER A 52 0.74 -0.80 -11.51
CA SER A 52 0.98 0.43 -12.25
C SER A 52 2.44 0.92 -12.20
N LEU A 53 3.24 0.42 -11.27
CA LEU A 53 4.65 0.76 -11.10
C LEU A 53 5.60 -0.15 -11.91
N LYS A 54 5.09 -1.27 -12.43
CA LYS A 54 5.80 -2.17 -13.35
C LYS A 54 5.50 -1.86 -14.80
#